data_AF-A0A7X3YAA2-F1
#
_entry.id   AF-A0A7X3YAA2-F1
#
_cell.length_a   1.000
_cell.length_b   1.000
_cell.length_c   1.000
_cell.angle_alpha   90.00
_cell.angle_beta   90.00
_cell.angle_gamma   90.00
#
_symmetry.space_group_name_H-M   'P 1'
#
loop_
_entity.id
_entity.type
_entity.pdbx_description
1 polymer ?
#
loop_
_entity_poly.entity_id
_entity_poly.type
_entity_poly.pdbx_seq_one_letter_code
_entity_poly.pdbx_strand_id
1 'polypeptide(L)'
;RPLVDWLDYNGFTMVTKPAREFTDALGRRKVKGNMDIELAVDAMEMADTLEHIVLFSGDGDFRRLVEALQRRGVRVTVVSTMKSQPPMVSDDLRRQADFFMDLLDLAPSIMRDQDEREAAQARRAQRESQRFEEAHDDADEQYGA
;
A
#
# COMPACT_ATOMS: atom_id res chain seq x y z
N ARG A 1 0.43 -15.28 -3.79
CA ARG A 1 1.10 -13.97 -4.08
C ARG A 1 1.90 -13.63 -2.83
N PRO A 2 3.24 -13.70 -2.82
CA PRO A 2 4.00 -13.83 -1.56
C PRO A 2 3.71 -12.79 -0.48
N LEU A 3 3.46 -11.53 -0.85
CA LEU A 3 3.09 -10.47 0.09
C LEU A 3 1.65 -10.63 0.63
N VAL A 4 0.72 -10.97 -0.24
CA VAL A 4 -0.70 -11.17 0.12
C VAL A 4 -0.83 -12.33 1.09
N ASP A 5 -0.17 -13.44 0.78
CA ASP A 5 -0.22 -14.65 1.60
C ASP A 5 0.41 -14.39 2.98
N TRP A 6 1.49 -13.58 3.04
CA TRP A 6 2.10 -13.15 4.29
C TRP A 6 1.18 -12.26 5.13
N LEU A 7 0.49 -11.30 4.50
CA LEU A 7 -0.45 -10.41 5.19
C LEU A 7 -1.61 -11.21 5.79
N ASP A 8 -2.24 -12.09 5.01
CA ASP A 8 -3.34 -12.93 5.47
C ASP A 8 -2.90 -13.84 6.63
N TYR A 9 -1.72 -14.48 6.51
CA TYR A 9 -1.15 -15.30 7.57
C TYR A 9 -0.90 -14.54 8.88
N ASN A 10 -0.57 -13.24 8.80
CA ASN A 10 -0.33 -12.40 9.97
C ASN A 10 -1.60 -11.69 10.46
N GLY A 11 -2.79 -12.12 10.02
CA GLY A 11 -4.08 -11.63 10.53
C GLY A 11 -4.53 -10.30 9.93
N PHE A 12 -3.91 -9.85 8.82
CA PHE A 12 -4.38 -8.67 8.11
C PHE A 12 -5.59 -9.03 7.25
N THR A 13 -6.68 -8.27 7.41
CA THR A 13 -7.80 -8.34 6.48
C THR A 13 -7.42 -7.62 5.18
N MET A 14 -7.36 -8.37 4.07
CA MET A 14 -7.00 -7.80 2.78
C MET A 14 -8.25 -7.44 1.97
N VAL A 15 -8.37 -6.16 1.63
CA VAL A 15 -9.36 -5.66 0.68
C VAL A 15 -8.73 -5.57 -0.71
N THR A 16 -9.39 -6.13 -1.73
CA THR A 16 -8.92 -6.08 -3.11
C THR A 16 -9.94 -5.41 -4.02
N LYS A 17 -9.44 -4.58 -4.94
CA LYS A 17 -10.24 -3.92 -5.97
C LYS A 17 -9.67 -4.25 -7.34
N PRO A 18 -10.51 -4.67 -8.31
CA PRO A 18 -10.05 -4.90 -9.67
C PRO A 18 -9.46 -3.60 -10.24
N ALA A 19 -8.20 -3.68 -10.66
CA ALA A 19 -7.53 -2.56 -11.29
C ALA A 19 -8.24 -2.23 -12.62
N ARG A 20 -8.68 -0.98 -12.79
CA ARG A 20 -9.25 -0.51 -14.06
C ARG A 20 -8.16 0.08 -14.92
N GLU A 21 -8.05 -0.44 -16.13
CA GLU A 21 -7.15 0.08 -17.15
C GLU A 21 -7.87 1.12 -18.00
N PHE A 22 -7.25 2.28 -18.16
CA PHE A 22 -7.72 3.34 -19.03
C PHE A 22 -6.66 3.57 -20.09
N THR A 23 -7.06 3.52 -21.36
CA THR A 23 -6.21 3.92 -22.48
C THR A 23 -6.46 5.40 -22.74
N ASP A 24 -5.43 6.22 -22.50
CA ASP A 24 -5.46 7.64 -22.86
C ASP A 24 -5.54 7.81 -24.39
N ALA A 25 -5.95 8.97 -24.88
CA ALA A 25 -6.07 9.26 -26.32
C ALA A 25 -4.75 9.09 -27.10
N LEU A 26 -3.63 9.06 -26.39
CA LEU A 26 -2.27 8.82 -26.90
C LEU A 26 -1.86 7.33 -26.86
N GLY A 27 -2.79 6.40 -26.59
CA GLY A 27 -2.51 4.95 -26.55
C GLY A 27 -1.78 4.47 -25.30
N ARG A 28 -1.55 5.34 -24.31
CA ARG A 28 -0.87 4.99 -23.05
C ARG A 28 -1.85 4.33 -22.09
N ARG A 29 -1.55 3.11 -21.64
CA ARG A 29 -2.29 2.41 -20.58
C ARG A 29 -1.98 3.07 -19.23
N LYS A 30 -3.00 3.63 -18.58
CA LYS A 30 -2.97 4.07 -17.19
C LYS A 30 -3.81 3.10 -16.36
N VAL A 31 -3.18 2.51 -15.35
CA VAL A 31 -3.89 1.73 -14.33
C VAL A 31 -4.19 2.67 -13.17
N LYS A 32 -5.47 2.84 -12.82
CA LYS A 32 -5.87 3.62 -11.64
C LYS A 32 -6.50 2.68 -10.63
N GLY A 33 -5.81 2.48 -9.50
CA GLY A 33 -6.31 1.74 -8.34
C GLY A 33 -6.28 2.65 -7.13
N ASN A 34 -7.41 3.31 -6.84
CA ASN A 34 -7.60 4.09 -5.63
C ASN A 34 -8.46 3.25 -4.67
N MET A 35 -8.01 3.13 -3.42
CA MET A 35 -8.61 2.36 -2.34
C MET A 35 -9.25 3.24 -1.26
N ASP A 36 -9.33 4.56 -1.50
CA ASP A 36 -9.67 5.54 -0.47
C ASP A 36 -11.13 5.43 -0.06
N ILE A 37 -12.01 5.09 -1.00
CA ILE A 37 -13.42 4.87 -0.72
C ILE A 37 -13.59 3.63 0.17
N GLU A 38 -12.98 2.52 -0.22
CA GLU A 38 -13.06 1.27 0.54
C GLU A 38 -12.52 1.49 1.97
N LEU A 39 -11.34 2.11 2.09
CA LEU A 39 -10.74 2.43 3.39
C LEU A 39 -11.62 3.35 4.23
N ALA A 40 -12.22 4.37 3.63
CA ALA A 40 -13.07 5.32 4.35
C ALA A 40 -14.38 4.67 4.82
N VAL A 41 -14.98 3.81 4.00
CA VAL A 41 -16.18 3.06 4.39
C VAL A 41 -15.87 2.15 5.56
N ASP A 42 -14.83 1.32 5.45
CA ASP A 42 -14.44 0.37 6.50
C ASP A 42 -14.13 1.09 7.83
N ALA A 43 -13.37 2.20 7.77
CA ALA A 43 -13.05 3.00 8.95
C ALA A 43 -14.31 3.56 9.63
N MET A 44 -15.30 4.00 8.84
CA MET A 44 -16.55 4.54 9.37
C MET A 44 -17.47 3.47 9.94
N GLU A 45 -17.48 2.26 9.38
CA GLU A 45 -18.23 1.13 9.92
C GLU A 45 -17.67 0.68 11.27
N MET A 46 -16.33 0.69 11.42
CA MET A 46 -15.67 0.31 12.66
C MET A 46 -15.70 1.41 13.74
N ALA A 47 -16.03 2.65 13.38
CA ALA A 47 -15.90 3.82 14.24
C ALA A 47 -16.68 3.71 15.56
N ASP A 48 -17.80 3.00 15.58
CA ASP A 48 -18.64 2.89 16.78
C ASP A 48 -18.09 1.86 17.80
N THR A 49 -17.10 1.06 17.39
CA THR A 49 -16.50 0.00 18.21
C THR A 49 -15.03 0.21 18.56
N LEU A 50 -14.37 1.15 17.89
CA LEU A 50 -12.95 1.44 18.08
C LEU A 50 -12.77 2.75 18.84
N GLU A 51 -11.82 2.76 19.77
CA GLU A 51 -11.44 3.99 20.48
C GLU A 51 -10.31 4.75 19.77
N HIS A 52 -9.57 4.07 18.90
CA HIS A 52 -8.39 4.60 18.24
C HIS A 52 -8.17 3.90 16.89
N ILE A 53 -8.02 4.70 15.83
CA ILE A 53 -7.62 4.26 14.50
C ILE A 53 -6.22 4.79 14.18
N VAL A 54 -5.37 3.91 13.67
CA VAL A 54 -4.04 4.28 13.13
C VAL A 54 -4.10 4.21 11.60
N LEU A 55 -4.11 5.39 10.97
CA LEU A 55 -4.22 5.55 9.53
C LEU A 55 -2.84 5.69 8.89
N PHE A 56 -2.43 4.68 8.13
CA PHE A 56 -1.23 4.73 7.29
C PHE A 56 -1.56 5.36 5.94
N SER A 57 -1.51 6.68 5.85
CA SER A 57 -1.74 7.42 4.60
C SER A 57 -1.17 8.82 4.67
N GLY A 58 -0.75 9.34 3.51
CA GLY A 58 -0.37 10.73 3.32
C GLY A 58 -1.43 11.58 2.61
N ASP A 59 -2.54 10.99 2.16
CA ASP A 59 -3.49 11.66 1.27
C ASP A 59 -4.38 12.67 1.99
N GLY A 60 -4.39 13.91 1.50
CA GLY A 60 -5.22 15.00 2.02
C GLY A 60 -6.73 14.73 1.94
N ASP A 61 -7.17 13.87 1.03
CA ASP A 61 -8.58 13.53 0.86
C ASP A 61 -9.18 12.85 2.11
N PHE A 62 -8.34 12.21 2.94
CA PHE A 62 -8.77 11.63 4.21
C PHE A 62 -9.03 12.65 5.32
N ARG A 63 -8.72 13.94 5.13
CA ARG A 63 -8.97 14.97 6.16
C ARG A 63 -10.42 14.91 6.68
N ARG A 64 -11.40 14.78 5.78
CA ARG A 64 -12.83 14.72 6.16
C ARG A 64 -13.19 13.42 6.86
N LEU A 65 -12.54 12.31 6.53
CA LEU A 65 -12.69 11.05 7.25
C LEU A 65 -12.21 11.21 8.69
N VAL A 66 -11.00 11.74 8.90
CA VAL A 66 -10.44 11.98 10.24
C VAL A 66 -11.37 12.86 11.08
N GLU A 67 -11.86 13.95 10.51
CA GLU A 67 -12.83 14.84 11.19
C GLU A 67 -14.12 14.10 11.58
N ALA A 68 -14.65 13.23 10.70
CA ALA A 68 -15.86 12.46 10.99
C ALA A 68 -15.65 11.41 12.09
N LEU A 69 -14.48 10.74 12.10
CA LEU A 69 -14.11 9.76 13.13
C LEU A 69 -13.98 10.44 14.51
N GLN A 70 -13.33 11.61 14.56
CA GLN A 70 -13.19 12.37 15.80
C GLN A 70 -14.52 12.82 16.39
N ARG A 71 -15.50 13.21 15.55
CA ARG A 71 -16.86 13.52 16.02
C ARG A 71 -17.58 12.33 16.65
N ARG A 72 -17.16 11.10 16.33
CA ARG A 72 -17.66 9.87 16.96
C ARG A 72 -16.86 9.47 18.21
N GLY A 73 -15.90 10.30 18.63
CA GLY A 73 -15.05 10.02 19.78
C GLY A 73 -13.86 9.12 19.49
N VAL A 74 -13.62 8.77 18.22
CA VAL A 74 -12.47 7.94 17.80
C VAL A 74 -11.24 8.83 17.67
N ARG A 75 -10.18 8.48 18.40
CA ARG A 75 -8.86 9.13 18.21
C ARG A 75 -8.25 8.64 16.91
N VAL A 76 -7.53 9.50 16.20
CA VAL A 76 -6.87 9.15 14.96
C VAL A 76 -5.38 9.50 15.01
N THR A 77 -4.54 8.48 14.87
CA THR A 77 -3.12 8.67 14.57
C THR A 77 -2.89 8.55 13.08
N VAL A 78 -2.27 9.54 12.46
CA VAL A 78 -1.80 9.44 11.07
C VAL A 78 -0.33 9.04 11.06
N VAL A 79 0.00 8.00 10.28
CA VAL A 79 1.37 7.55 10.03
C VAL A 79 1.72 7.82 8.57
N SER A 80 2.72 8.66 8.34
CA SER A 80 3.25 8.97 7.01
C SER A 80 4.64 9.58 7.16
N THR A 81 5.26 10.09 6.09
CA THR A 81 6.61 10.66 6.14
C THR A 81 6.61 12.14 5.78
N MET A 82 7.17 12.96 6.67
CA MET A 82 7.44 14.38 6.41
C MET A 82 8.85 14.62 5.87
N LYS A 83 9.80 13.74 6.23
CA LYS A 83 11.22 13.90 5.91
C LYS A 83 11.58 13.49 4.47
N SER A 84 10.63 12.98 3.69
CA SER A 84 10.82 12.68 2.28
C SER A 84 10.78 13.95 1.43
N GLN A 85 11.41 13.92 0.25
CA GLN A 85 11.32 15.01 -0.73
C GLN A 85 10.74 14.50 -2.05
N PRO A 86 9.51 14.90 -2.43
CA PRO A 86 8.58 15.75 -1.66
C PRO A 86 8.00 15.04 -0.41
N PRO A 87 7.47 15.79 0.59
CA PRO A 87 6.75 15.20 1.71
C PRO A 87 5.57 14.36 1.22
N MET A 88 5.40 13.16 1.81
CA MET A 88 4.31 12.28 1.41
C MET A 88 2.97 12.64 2.06
N VAL A 89 3.00 13.34 3.20
CA VAL A 89 1.78 13.73 3.93
C VAL A 89 1.30 15.13 3.54
N SER A 90 0.00 15.26 3.33
CA SER A 90 -0.68 16.55 3.23
C SER A 90 -0.70 17.28 4.58
N ASP A 91 -0.36 18.58 4.59
CA ASP A 91 -0.36 19.40 5.81
C ASP A 91 -1.77 19.45 6.45
N ASP A 92 -2.80 19.46 5.62
CA ASP A 92 -4.20 19.45 6.03
C ASP A 92 -4.57 18.18 6.80
N LEU A 93 -4.14 17.01 6.31
CA LEU A 93 -4.35 15.73 6.99
C LEU A 93 -3.59 15.70 8.32
N ARG A 94 -2.31 16.11 8.28
CA ARG A 94 -1.43 16.11 9.46
C ARG A 94 -1.98 16.97 10.59
N ARG A 95 -2.52 18.15 10.28
CA ARG A 95 -3.13 19.06 11.27
C ARG A 95 -4.45 18.57 11.82
N GLN A 96 -5.20 17.76 11.05
CA GLN A 96 -6.48 17.24 11.47
C GLN A 96 -6.34 16.04 12.43
N ALA A 97 -5.26 15.26 12.31
CA ALA A 97 -5.01 14.10 13.16
C ALA A 97 -4.79 14.48 14.64
N ASP A 98 -5.17 13.59 15.56
CA ASP A 98 -4.89 13.76 17.00
C ASP A 98 -3.40 13.55 17.29
N PHE A 99 -2.78 12.60 16.58
CA PHE A 99 -1.35 12.35 16.64
C PHE A 99 -0.79 12.11 15.23
N PHE A 100 0.43 12.58 15.00
CA PHE A 100 1.17 12.28 13.78
C PHE A 100 2.46 11.55 14.14
N MET A 101 2.70 10.42 13.47
CA MET A 101 3.91 9.62 13.61
C MET A 101 4.65 9.59 12.28
N ASP A 102 5.92 9.98 12.28
CA ASP A 102 6.74 9.84 11.08
C ASP A 102 7.14 8.37 10.90
N LEU A 103 6.82 7.80 9.75
CA LEU A 103 7.12 6.39 9.43
C LEU A 103 8.62 6.08 9.52
N LEU A 104 9.50 7.07 9.26
CA LEU A 104 10.94 6.87 9.37
C LEU A 104 11.42 6.75 10.81
N ASP A 105 10.66 7.25 11.78
CA ASP A 105 10.99 7.06 13.20
C ASP A 105 10.67 5.63 13.66
N LEU A 106 9.75 4.94 12.97
CA LEU A 106 9.47 3.52 13.17
C LEU A 106 10.44 2.60 12.42
N ALA A 107 11.12 3.11 11.38
CA ALA A 107 11.96 2.28 10.52
C ALA A 107 12.95 1.36 11.29
N PRO A 108 13.64 1.80 12.35
CA PRO A 108 14.56 0.92 13.09
C PRO A 108 13.89 -0.29 13.75
N SER A 109 12.58 -0.24 14.06
CA SER A 109 11.87 -1.33 14.73
C SER A 109 11.08 -2.23 13.78
N ILE A 110 10.73 -1.75 12.58
CA ILE A 110 9.85 -2.48 11.65
C ILE A 110 10.50 -2.77 10.29
N MET A 111 11.65 -2.19 9.97
CA MET A 111 12.32 -2.49 8.71
C MET A 111 12.82 -3.93 8.73
N ARG A 112 12.43 -4.69 7.70
CA ARG A 112 13.07 -5.97 7.39
C ARG A 112 14.57 -5.77 7.22
N ASP A 113 15.32 -6.71 7.79
CA ASP A 113 16.77 -6.71 7.79
C ASP A 113 17.31 -6.59 6.35
N GLN A 114 18.41 -5.88 6.18
CA GLN A 114 18.89 -5.53 4.84
C GLN A 114 19.27 -6.79 4.04
N ASP A 115 19.84 -7.79 4.71
CA ASP A 115 20.17 -9.09 4.14
C ASP A 115 18.92 -9.86 3.68
N GLU A 116 17.81 -9.75 4.40
CA GLU A 116 16.54 -10.36 3.99
C GLU A 116 15.95 -9.67 2.77
N ARG A 117 16.12 -8.35 2.66
CA ARG A 117 15.68 -7.58 1.48
C ARG A 117 16.50 -7.94 0.24
N GLU A 118 17.82 -7.99 0.37
CA GLU A 118 18.72 -8.35 -0.74
C GLU A 118 18.49 -9.80 -1.17
N ALA A 119 18.32 -10.73 -0.22
CA ALA A 119 17.96 -12.11 -0.50
C ALA A 119 16.56 -12.25 -1.13
N ALA A 120 15.59 -11.41 -0.77
CA ALA A 120 14.27 -11.40 -1.40
C ALA A 120 14.31 -10.83 -2.82
N GLN A 121 15.10 -9.78 -3.05
CA GLN A 121 15.32 -9.18 -4.38
C GLN A 121 16.06 -10.15 -5.31
N ALA A 122 17.11 -10.81 -4.83
CA ALA A 122 17.85 -11.82 -5.57
C ALA A 122 16.96 -13.02 -5.96
N ARG A 123 16.15 -13.52 -5.02
CA ARG A 123 15.17 -14.60 -5.29
C ARG A 123 14.11 -14.19 -6.30
N ARG A 124 13.70 -12.92 -6.30
CA ARG A 124 12.73 -12.39 -7.27
C ARG A 124 13.35 -12.26 -8.67
N ALA A 125 14.58 -11.77 -8.75
CA ALA A 125 15.33 -11.66 -10.00
C ALA A 125 15.60 -13.04 -10.63
N GLN A 126 15.98 -14.04 -9.82
CA GLN A 126 16.17 -15.42 -10.31
C GLN A 126 14.88 -16.06 -10.84
N ARG A 127 13.73 -15.82 -10.19
CA ARG A 127 12.44 -16.33 -10.67
C ARG A 127 12.00 -15.66 -11.97
N GLU A 128 12.31 -14.38 -12.13
CA GLU A 128 12.03 -13.66 -13.36
C GLU A 128 12.94 -14.14 -14.49
N SER A 129 14.25 -14.36 -14.25
CA SER A 129 15.17 -14.90 -15.26
C SER A 129 14.81 -16.32 -15.70
N GLN A 130 14.49 -17.22 -14.77
CA GLN A 130 14.07 -18.60 -15.08
C GLN A 130 12.79 -18.63 -15.92
N ARG A 131 11.84 -17.72 -15.65
CA ARG A 131 10.61 -17.59 -16.42
C ARG A 131 10.83 -17.05 -17.83
N PHE A 132 11.90 -16.27 -18.06
CA PHE A 132 12.29 -15.80 -19.38
C PHE A 132 13.05 -16.88 -20.17
N GLU A 133 13.88 -17.69 -19.51
CA GLU A 133 14.60 -18.82 -20.13
C GLU A 133 13.62 -19.94 -20.55
N GLU A 134 12.70 -20.35 -19.67
CA GLU A 134 11.66 -21.35 -20.00
C GLU A 134 10.77 -20.91 -21.17
N ALA A 135 10.44 -19.62 -21.25
CA ALA A 135 9.64 -19.07 -22.35
C ALA A 135 10.43 -18.94 -23.68
N HIS A 136 11.76 -18.99 -23.63
CA HIS A 136 12.61 -18.99 -24.83
C HIS A 136 12.77 -20.42 -25.37
N ASP A 137 12.97 -21.40 -24.48
CA ASP A 137 13.07 -22.82 -24.86
C ASP A 137 11.76 -23.35 -25.47
N ASP A 138 10.59 -22.95 -24.93
CA ASP A 138 9.27 -23.30 -25.50
C ASP A 138 9.04 -22.72 -26.91
N ALA A 139 9.67 -21.58 -27.24
CA ALA A 139 9.54 -20.93 -28.54
C ALA A 139 10.41 -21.62 -29.61
N ASP A 140 11.58 -22.12 -29.23
CA ASP A 140 12.48 -22.82 -30.13
C ASP A 140 11.99 -24.25 -30.45
N GLU A 141 11.29 -24.92 -29.52
CA GLU A 141 10.64 -26.21 -29.79
C GLU A 141 9.43 -26.11 -30.75
N GLN A 142 8.74 -24.96 -30.80
CA GLN A 142 7.56 -24.78 -31.65
C GLN A 142 7.87 -24.47 -33.13
N TYR A 143 9.12 -24.12 -33.46
CA TYR A 143 9.57 -23.85 -34.84
C TYR A 143 10.71 -24.78 -35.32
N GLY A 144 11.11 -25.76 -34.51
CA GLY A 144 12.13 -26.75 -34.82
C GLY A 144 11.57 -28.12 -35.22
N ALA A 145 10.87 -28.23 -36.35
CA ALA A 145 10.63 -29.49 -37.07
C ALA A 145 10.34 -29.25 -38.56
#